data_AF-A0A7R9MNN7-F1
#
_entry.id   AF-A0A7R9MNN7-F1
#
_cell.length_a   1.000
_cell.length_b   1.000
_cell.length_c   1.000
_cell.angle_alpha   90.00
_cell.angle_beta   90.00
_cell.angle_gamma   90.00
#
_symmetry.space_group_name_H-M   'P 1'
#
loop_
_entity.id
_entity.type
_entity.pdbx_description
1 polymer ?
#
loop_
_entity_poly.entity_id
_entity_poly.type
_entity_poly.pdbx_seq_one_letter_code
_entity_poly.pdbx_strand_id
1 'polypeptide(L)'
;MDQDPVALGTMVTRAAKNALSTRYTLLPYLYTLFYHAKTNGDTVSRPLFFEYPADKHTYERPVAETQFMWGSAFMVAPVIQPNITKINAYLPEGVWYPFSHNKVGKPIASTGEYMEFEAPVDEVNTFLRGGNVVPRLPVRQTTTAMRTEKFTLMVVPDIKGEARGQLYWDDGDSIRTIESGNYTLVTFDVKNATLVTNPQHNEYAGGVTTDTIHVLGVNKKPTTVTIDGQMA
;
A
#
# COMPACT_ATOMS: atom_id res chain seq x y z
N MET A 1 -8.92 28.81 -17.26
CA MET A 1 -7.49 28.59 -16.95
C MET A 1 -7.30 27.09 -17.04
N ASP A 2 -6.31 26.63 -17.80
CA ASP A 2 -6.01 25.20 -17.85
C ASP A 2 -5.45 24.75 -16.49
N GLN A 3 -5.85 23.56 -16.04
CA GLN A 3 -5.51 23.03 -14.71
C GLN A 3 -4.93 21.62 -14.79
N ASP A 4 -4.61 21.15 -15.99
CA ASP A 4 -3.85 19.93 -16.15
C ASP A 4 -2.45 20.10 -15.50
N PRO A 5 -1.80 18.99 -15.08
CA PRO A 5 -0.53 19.06 -14.37
C PRO A 5 0.58 19.85 -15.09
N VAL A 6 0.61 19.87 -16.42
CA VAL A 6 1.69 20.51 -17.19
C VAL A 6 1.44 21.99 -17.45
N ALA A 7 0.21 22.48 -17.28
CA ALA A 7 -0.12 23.89 -17.41
C ALA A 7 0.30 24.76 -16.20
N LEU A 8 0.59 24.16 -15.04
CA LEU A 8 0.74 24.88 -13.76
C LEU A 8 2.20 25.02 -13.26
N GLY A 9 3.17 24.75 -14.13
CA GLY A 9 4.60 24.93 -13.85
C GLY A 9 5.30 23.73 -13.19
N THR A 10 6.59 23.90 -12.90
CA THR A 10 7.47 22.78 -12.49
C THR A 10 7.14 22.21 -11.11
N MET A 11 6.73 23.07 -10.16
CA MET A 11 6.37 22.64 -8.81
C MET A 11 5.14 21.73 -8.84
N VAL A 12 4.08 22.13 -9.54
CA VAL A 12 2.85 21.35 -9.67
C VAL A 12 3.10 20.07 -10.47
N THR A 13 3.85 20.14 -11.57
CA THR A 13 4.27 18.96 -12.33
C THR A 13 5.00 17.94 -11.44
N ARG A 14 5.91 18.40 -10.57
CA ARG A 14 6.66 17.53 -9.66
C ARG A 14 5.75 16.89 -8.61
N ALA A 15 4.90 17.68 -7.96
CA ALA A 15 3.92 17.20 -6.99
C ALA A 15 2.99 16.15 -7.61
N ALA A 16 2.44 16.44 -8.79
CA ALA A 16 1.59 15.53 -9.54
C ALA A 16 2.32 14.22 -9.88
N LYS A 17 3.58 14.30 -10.33
CA LYS A 17 4.39 13.12 -10.62
C LYS A 17 4.63 12.26 -9.37
N ASN A 18 4.91 12.86 -8.22
CA ASN A 18 5.11 12.14 -6.96
C ASN A 18 3.84 11.41 -6.52
N ALA A 19 2.69 12.11 -6.53
CA ALA A 19 1.40 11.54 -6.17
C ALA A 19 0.97 10.42 -7.13
N LEU A 20 1.08 10.66 -8.45
CA LEU A 20 0.75 9.67 -9.48
C LEU A 20 1.66 8.45 -9.41
N SER A 21 2.96 8.64 -9.20
CA SER A 21 3.89 7.50 -9.08
C SER A 21 3.55 6.64 -7.87
N THR A 22 3.26 7.24 -6.72
CA THR A 22 2.83 6.51 -5.51
C THR A 22 1.55 5.72 -5.77
N ARG A 23 0.55 6.37 -6.39
CA ARG A 23 -0.70 5.70 -6.77
C ARG A 23 -0.45 4.53 -7.73
N TYR A 24 0.34 4.75 -8.78
CA TYR A 24 0.58 3.75 -9.83
C TYR A 24 1.27 2.52 -9.28
N THR A 25 2.28 2.71 -8.41
CA THR A 25 2.95 1.62 -7.70
C THR A 25 2.00 0.75 -6.88
N LEU A 26 0.93 1.33 -6.33
CA LEU A 26 -0.05 0.65 -5.49
C LEU A 26 -1.29 0.15 -6.24
N LEU A 27 -1.34 0.26 -7.58
CA LEU A 27 -2.49 -0.21 -8.35
C LEU A 27 -2.84 -1.68 -8.13
N PRO A 28 -1.90 -2.63 -8.00
CA PRO A 28 -2.25 -4.02 -7.69
C PRO A 28 -2.98 -4.17 -6.35
N TYR A 29 -2.50 -3.47 -5.33
CA TYR A 29 -3.15 -3.44 -4.02
C TYR A 29 -4.54 -2.81 -4.12
N LEU A 30 -4.65 -1.63 -4.74
CA LEU A 30 -5.92 -0.93 -4.91
C LEU A 30 -6.94 -1.76 -5.71
N TYR A 31 -6.50 -2.45 -6.76
CA TYR A 31 -7.34 -3.35 -7.56
C TYR A 31 -7.82 -4.55 -6.74
N THR A 32 -6.96 -5.10 -5.89
CA THR A 32 -7.34 -6.17 -4.94
C THR A 32 -8.37 -5.66 -3.92
N LEU A 33 -8.28 -4.40 -3.46
CA LEU A 33 -9.32 -3.80 -2.61
C LEU A 33 -10.67 -3.68 -3.32
N PHE A 34 -10.69 -3.37 -4.63
CA PHE A 34 -11.93 -3.35 -5.41
C PHE A 34 -12.52 -4.76 -5.59
N TYR A 35 -11.67 -5.78 -5.76
CA TYR A 35 -12.10 -7.17 -5.74
C TYR A 35 -12.79 -7.51 -4.42
N HIS A 36 -12.18 -7.18 -3.27
CA HIS A 36 -12.78 -7.36 -1.95
C HIS A 36 -14.12 -6.63 -1.78
N ALA A 37 -14.20 -5.38 -2.24
CA ALA A 37 -15.45 -4.62 -2.22
C ALA A 37 -16.55 -5.33 -3.04
N LYS A 38 -16.19 -5.88 -4.20
CA LYS A 38 -17.11 -6.61 -5.07
C LYS A 38 -17.56 -7.95 -4.49
N THR A 39 -16.68 -8.70 -3.85
CA THR A 39 -16.96 -10.07 -3.38
C THR A 39 -17.48 -10.14 -1.95
N ASN A 40 -16.98 -9.27 -1.07
CA ASN A 40 -17.26 -9.31 0.37
C ASN A 40 -18.07 -8.11 0.88
N GLY A 41 -18.25 -7.07 0.06
CA GLY A 41 -18.85 -5.81 0.52
C GLY A 41 -17.91 -4.93 1.34
N ASP A 42 -16.59 -5.16 1.23
CA ASP A 42 -15.58 -4.36 1.92
C ASP A 42 -15.49 -2.92 1.38
N THR A 43 -14.87 -2.03 2.15
CA THR A 43 -14.62 -0.63 1.76
C THR A 43 -13.22 -0.44 1.18
N VAL A 44 -13.07 0.25 0.04
CA VAL A 44 -11.74 0.55 -0.52
C VAL A 44 -11.04 1.64 0.29
N SER A 45 -11.60 2.85 0.27
CA SER A 45 -11.23 3.93 1.17
C SER A 45 -12.11 3.84 2.42
N ARG A 46 -11.49 3.92 3.60
CA ARG A 46 -12.17 3.74 4.88
C ARG A 46 -11.58 4.64 5.97
N PRO A 47 -12.39 5.09 6.94
CA PRO A 47 -11.86 5.84 8.07
C PRO A 47 -11.05 4.91 8.99
N LEU A 48 -10.16 5.50 9.80
CA LEU A 48 -9.26 4.73 10.68
C LEU A 48 -10.01 3.82 11.67
N PHE A 49 -11.18 4.24 12.14
CA PHE A 49 -11.98 3.47 13.10
C PHE A 49 -12.52 2.14 12.56
N PHE A 50 -12.50 1.92 11.23
CA PHE A 50 -12.81 0.60 10.66
C PHE A 50 -11.71 -0.42 10.97
N GLU A 51 -10.46 0.03 11.01
CA GLU A 51 -9.29 -0.79 11.31
C GLU A 51 -8.96 -0.83 12.81
N TYR A 52 -9.42 0.18 13.55
CA TYR A 52 -9.13 0.40 14.97
C TYR A 52 -10.41 0.71 15.77
N PRO A 53 -11.42 -0.18 15.77
CA PRO A 53 -12.72 0.13 16.36
C PRO A 53 -12.70 0.31 17.88
N ALA A 54 -11.67 -0.22 18.57
CA ALA A 54 -11.47 -0.08 20.01
C ALA A 54 -10.78 1.24 20.40
N ASP A 55 -10.15 1.93 19.44
CA ASP A 55 -9.45 3.19 19.68
C ASP A 55 -10.41 4.37 19.49
N LYS A 56 -10.84 4.96 20.60
CA LYS A 56 -11.83 6.06 20.59
C LYS A 56 -11.34 7.31 19.86
N HIS A 57 -10.03 7.57 19.83
CA HIS A 57 -9.49 8.75 19.14
C HIS A 57 -9.76 8.69 17.64
N THR A 58 -9.84 7.48 17.06
CA THR A 58 -10.12 7.31 15.63
C THR A 58 -11.53 7.74 15.19
N TYR A 59 -12.45 7.91 16.15
CA TYR A 59 -13.80 8.44 15.91
C TYR A 59 -13.88 9.96 16.08
N GLU A 60 -12.86 10.58 16.67
CA GLU A 60 -12.85 12.03 16.88
C GLU A 60 -12.76 12.74 15.52
N ARG A 61 -13.50 13.84 15.38
CA ARG A 61 -13.55 14.61 14.11
C ARG A 61 -12.16 14.94 13.55
N PRO A 62 -11.16 15.39 14.33
CA PRO A 62 -9.85 15.69 13.80
C PRO A 62 -9.18 14.49 13.12
N VAL A 63 -9.43 13.26 13.58
CA VAL A 63 -8.89 12.05 12.96
C VAL A 63 -9.77 11.57 11.80
N ALA A 64 -11.07 11.45 12.05
CA ALA A 64 -12.02 10.88 11.10
C ALA A 64 -12.22 11.71 9.83
N GLU A 65 -12.00 13.03 9.91
CA GLU A 65 -12.21 13.96 8.78
C GLU A 65 -10.91 14.34 8.05
N THR A 66 -9.72 14.05 8.62
CA THR A 66 -8.44 14.51 8.04
C THR A 66 -7.51 13.39 7.59
N GLN A 67 -7.82 12.12 7.89
CA GLN A 67 -7.00 10.98 7.51
C GLN A 67 -7.88 9.80 7.09
N PHE A 68 -7.38 8.95 6.21
CA PHE A 68 -8.09 7.74 5.80
C PHE A 68 -7.13 6.61 5.42
N MET A 69 -7.67 5.40 5.37
CA MET A 69 -6.96 4.20 4.93
C MET A 69 -7.42 3.79 3.53
N TRP A 70 -6.50 3.23 2.73
CA TRP A 70 -6.81 2.26 1.69
C TRP A 70 -6.63 0.87 2.27
N GLY A 71 -7.74 0.14 2.39
CA GLY A 71 -7.77 -1.16 3.04
C GLY A 71 -7.16 -1.11 4.45
N SER A 72 -6.45 -2.16 4.82
CA SER A 72 -5.76 -2.29 6.11
C SER A 72 -4.33 -1.73 6.13
N ALA A 73 -3.73 -1.49 4.97
CA ALA A 73 -2.27 -1.42 4.85
C ALA A 73 -1.71 0.00 4.60
N PHE A 74 -2.50 0.92 4.08
CA PHE A 74 -1.99 2.20 3.57
C PHE A 74 -2.79 3.39 4.10
N MET A 75 -2.19 4.22 4.95
CA MET A 75 -2.81 5.43 5.49
C MET A 75 -2.39 6.66 4.69
N VAL A 76 -3.32 7.59 4.50
CA VAL A 76 -3.12 8.89 3.86
C VAL A 76 -3.51 9.99 4.84
N ALA A 77 -2.59 10.93 5.09
CA ALA A 77 -2.78 12.09 5.95
C ALA A 77 -2.39 13.37 5.16
N PRO A 78 -3.31 13.95 4.37
CA PRO A 78 -3.01 15.09 3.51
C PRO A 78 -2.94 16.42 4.26
N VAL A 79 -2.25 17.40 3.67
CA VAL A 79 -2.46 18.82 3.98
C VAL A 79 -3.78 19.27 3.34
N ILE A 80 -4.69 19.82 4.16
CA ILE A 80 -6.03 20.25 3.72
C ILE A 80 -6.29 21.75 3.91
N GLN A 81 -5.28 22.50 4.37
CA GLN A 81 -5.34 23.95 4.56
C GLN A 81 -4.16 24.63 3.83
N PRO A 82 -4.37 25.85 3.30
CA PRO A 82 -3.30 26.58 2.62
C PRO A 82 -2.17 26.98 3.57
N ASN A 83 -0.96 27.10 3.03
CA ASN A 83 0.25 27.57 3.73
C ASN A 83 0.70 26.70 4.92
N ILE A 84 0.28 25.43 4.96
CA ILE A 84 0.73 24.46 5.96
C ILE A 84 1.96 23.71 5.43
N THR A 85 3.01 23.65 6.25
CA THR A 85 4.26 22.94 5.94
C THR A 85 4.50 21.74 6.86
N LYS A 86 3.62 21.52 7.84
CA LYS A 86 3.65 20.37 8.75
C LYS A 86 2.23 19.93 9.09
N ILE A 87 2.04 18.63 9.24
CA ILE A 87 0.76 18.07 9.72
C ILE A 87 0.97 17.44 11.09
N ASN A 88 -0.11 17.42 11.88
CA ASN A 88 -0.18 16.64 13.11
C ASN A 88 -1.10 15.45 12.85
N ALA A 89 -0.52 14.30 12.50
CA ALA A 89 -1.24 13.11 12.09
C ALA A 89 -1.40 12.14 13.27
N TYR A 90 -2.60 11.61 13.47
CA TYR A 90 -2.82 10.55 14.47
C TYR A 90 -2.39 9.21 13.89
N LEU A 91 -1.42 8.56 14.52
CA LEU A 91 -1.02 7.19 14.22
C LEU A 91 -1.63 6.27 15.28
N PRO A 92 -2.53 5.35 14.90
CA PRO A 92 -3.00 4.31 15.82
C PRO A 92 -1.87 3.38 16.26
N GLU A 93 -2.11 2.58 17.30
CA GLU A 93 -1.14 1.61 17.79
C GLU A 93 -0.62 0.69 16.67
N GLY A 94 0.70 0.54 16.60
CA GLY A 94 1.37 -0.33 15.64
C GLY A 94 2.68 0.23 15.12
N VAL A 95 3.22 -0.39 14.08
CA VAL A 95 4.40 0.09 13.36
C VAL A 95 3.97 0.72 12.06
N TRP A 96 4.45 1.93 11.79
CA TRP A 96 4.14 2.69 10.59
C TRP A 96 5.43 3.09 9.87
N TYR A 97 5.41 3.06 8.55
CA TYR A 97 6.53 3.48 7.72
C TYR A 97 6.07 4.62 6.82
N PRO A 98 6.63 5.84 6.96
CA PRO A 98 6.43 6.87 5.96
C PRO A 98 6.77 6.32 4.57
N PHE A 99 5.91 6.55 3.59
CA PHE A 99 6.04 5.94 2.28
C PHE A 99 5.71 6.94 1.18
N SER A 100 6.43 6.86 0.06
CA SER A 100 6.10 7.58 -1.17
C SER A 100 6.81 6.92 -2.35
N HIS A 101 6.08 6.30 -3.27
CA HIS A 101 6.59 5.57 -4.44
C HIS A 101 7.73 4.58 -4.08
N ASN A 102 8.99 5.01 -4.19
CA ASN A 102 10.19 4.22 -3.90
C ASN A 102 10.94 4.66 -2.62
N LYS A 103 10.42 5.65 -1.91
CA LYS A 103 10.94 6.14 -0.63
C LYS A 103 10.21 5.44 0.50
N VAL A 104 10.99 4.85 1.40
CA VAL A 104 10.51 4.26 2.65
C VAL A 104 11.28 4.93 3.78
N GLY A 105 10.56 5.53 4.72
CA GLY A 105 11.10 6.14 5.93
C GLY A 105 11.49 5.10 6.98
N LYS A 106 12.05 5.58 8.09
CA LYS A 106 12.33 4.74 9.26
C LYS A 106 11.01 4.24 9.89
N PRO A 107 11.00 3.04 10.50
CA PRO A 107 9.84 2.57 11.24
C PRO A 107 9.53 3.52 12.41
N ILE A 108 8.24 3.75 12.62
CA ILE A 108 7.68 4.51 13.73
C ILE A 108 6.82 3.53 14.53
N ALA A 109 7.21 3.25 15.77
CA ALA A 109 6.36 2.55 16.71
C ALA A 109 5.47 3.58 17.39
N SER A 110 4.15 3.45 17.23
CA SER A 110 3.16 4.30 17.87
C SER A 110 2.33 3.52 18.87
N THR A 111 1.95 4.16 19.96
CA THR A 111 1.02 3.64 20.97
C THR A 111 -0.40 4.22 20.85
N GLY A 112 -0.73 4.88 19.72
CA GLY A 112 -1.98 5.60 19.54
C GLY A 112 -1.84 7.07 19.91
N GLU A 113 -1.14 7.85 19.09
CA GLU A 113 -0.79 9.23 19.40
C GLU A 113 -0.70 10.13 18.16
N TYR A 114 -0.82 11.44 18.40
CA TYR A 114 -0.54 12.43 17.38
C TYR A 114 0.96 12.64 17.23
N MET A 115 1.44 12.68 15.99
CA MET A 115 2.83 12.96 15.66
C MET A 115 2.92 14.05 14.59
N GLU A 116 3.91 14.93 14.75
CA GLU A 116 4.21 15.97 13.77
C GLU A 116 5.05 15.42 12.62
N PHE A 117 4.63 15.69 11.39
CA PHE A 117 5.36 15.36 10.18
C PHE A 117 5.57 16.59 9.31
N GLU A 118 6.77 16.72 8.74
CA GLU A 118 7.00 17.67 7.65
C GLU A 118 6.08 17.32 6.47
N ALA A 119 5.50 18.34 5.86
CA ALA A 119 4.63 18.23 4.69
C ALA A 119 5.17 19.15 3.58
N PRO A 120 6.22 18.72 2.85
CA PRO A 120 6.72 19.44 1.70
C PRO A 120 5.61 19.66 0.67
N VAL A 121 5.61 20.81 0.01
CA VAL A 121 4.56 21.21 -0.94
C VAL A 121 4.33 20.22 -2.10
N ASP A 122 5.31 19.37 -2.40
CA ASP A 122 5.30 18.40 -3.48
C ASP A 122 5.16 16.93 -3.02
N GLU A 123 4.83 16.70 -1.74
CA GLU A 123 4.60 15.37 -1.18
C GLU A 123 3.31 15.33 -0.34
N VAL A 124 2.69 14.15 -0.30
CA VAL A 124 1.56 13.86 0.60
C VAL A 124 2.06 12.86 1.63
N ASN A 125 1.81 13.11 2.92
CA ASN A 125 2.20 12.17 3.96
C ASN A 125 1.34 10.91 3.84
N THR A 126 2.00 9.79 3.58
CA THR A 126 1.37 8.47 3.54
C THR A 126 2.20 7.45 4.29
N PHE A 127 1.56 6.41 4.80
CA PHE A 127 2.19 5.46 5.71
C PHE A 127 1.78 4.03 5.38
N LEU A 128 2.76 3.13 5.32
CA LEU A 128 2.52 1.68 5.29
C LEU A 128 2.40 1.17 6.73
N ARG A 129 1.34 0.42 7.01
CA ARG A 129 1.09 -0.23 8.30
C ARG A 129 1.80 -1.58 8.37
N GLY A 130 2.50 -1.82 9.46
CA GLY A 130 3.02 -3.14 9.84
C GLY A 130 1.90 -4.19 9.92
N GLY A 131 2.25 -5.43 9.65
CA GLY A 131 1.30 -6.54 9.54
C GLY A 131 0.80 -6.79 8.12
N ASN A 132 1.31 -6.10 7.10
CA ASN A 132 0.79 -6.19 5.74
C ASN A 132 1.86 -6.59 4.71
N VAL A 133 1.46 -7.41 3.74
CA VAL A 133 2.22 -7.66 2.51
C VAL A 133 1.49 -6.95 1.37
N VAL A 134 2.16 -5.97 0.75
CA VAL A 134 1.55 -5.11 -0.27
C VAL A 134 2.16 -5.42 -1.65
N PRO A 135 1.40 -5.99 -2.60
CA PRO A 135 1.86 -6.20 -3.97
C PRO A 135 1.92 -4.87 -4.73
N ARG A 136 3.00 -4.70 -5.50
CA ARG A 136 3.29 -3.48 -6.26
C ARG A 136 3.78 -3.79 -7.67
N LEU A 137 3.66 -2.81 -8.56
CA LEU A 137 4.27 -2.85 -9.89
C LEU A 137 5.20 -1.65 -10.11
N PRO A 138 6.28 -1.79 -10.89
CA PRO A 138 7.07 -0.68 -11.37
C PRO A 138 6.21 0.35 -12.13
N VAL A 139 6.42 1.64 -11.87
CA VAL A 139 5.65 2.71 -12.53
C VAL A 139 5.98 2.76 -14.03
N ARG A 140 4.93 2.83 -14.85
CA ARG A 140 4.97 3.17 -16.27
C ARG A 140 3.92 4.25 -16.55
N GLN A 141 3.93 4.79 -17.76
CA GLN A 141 3.02 5.87 -18.16
C GLN A 141 1.55 5.42 -18.22
N THR A 142 1.29 4.14 -18.49
CA THR A 142 -0.07 3.57 -18.64
C THR A 142 -0.19 2.24 -17.90
N THR A 143 -1.41 1.86 -17.54
CA THR A 143 -1.70 0.54 -16.94
C THR A 143 -1.34 -0.58 -17.91
N THR A 144 -1.58 -0.43 -19.22
CA THR A 144 -1.16 -1.40 -20.24
C THR A 144 0.33 -1.72 -20.15
N ALA A 145 1.20 -0.70 -20.04
CA ALA A 145 2.63 -0.91 -19.90
C ALA A 145 3.02 -1.44 -18.50
N MET A 146 2.28 -1.08 -17.45
CA MET A 146 2.55 -1.64 -16.10
C MET A 146 2.20 -3.12 -15.99
N ARG A 147 1.12 -3.57 -16.65
CA ARG A 147 0.64 -4.95 -16.56
C ARG A 147 1.56 -5.97 -17.24
N THR A 148 2.56 -5.51 -18.00
CA THR A 148 3.64 -6.38 -18.54
C THR A 148 4.85 -6.49 -17.61
N GLU A 149 4.89 -5.71 -16.53
CA GLU A 149 5.96 -5.75 -15.54
C GLU A 149 5.75 -6.88 -14.54
N LYS A 150 6.83 -7.27 -13.87
CA LYS A 150 6.77 -8.24 -12.78
C LYS A 150 6.45 -7.57 -11.46
N PHE A 151 5.80 -8.30 -10.57
CA PHE A 151 5.42 -7.81 -9.26
C PHE A 151 6.63 -7.62 -8.35
N THR A 152 6.51 -6.62 -7.48
CA THR A 152 7.35 -6.45 -6.31
C THR A 152 6.49 -6.61 -5.07
N LEU A 153 6.91 -7.46 -4.12
CA LEU A 153 6.23 -7.60 -2.84
C LEU A 153 6.86 -6.70 -1.79
N MET A 154 6.02 -5.97 -1.07
CA MET A 154 6.40 -5.15 0.06
C MET A 154 5.99 -5.87 1.34
N VAL A 155 6.92 -6.56 1.98
CA VAL A 155 6.67 -7.24 3.25
C VAL A 155 6.91 -6.23 4.37
N VAL A 156 5.86 -5.88 5.10
CA VAL A 156 5.89 -4.92 6.20
C VAL A 156 5.47 -5.63 7.49
N PRO A 157 6.40 -6.32 8.19
CA PRO A 157 6.07 -7.03 9.42
C PRO A 157 5.59 -6.10 10.52
N ASP A 158 4.69 -6.60 11.37
CA ASP A 158 4.31 -5.96 12.63
C ASP A 158 5.39 -6.18 13.71
N ILE A 159 5.10 -5.77 14.94
CA ILE A 159 6.00 -5.96 16.10
C ILE A 159 6.28 -7.44 16.42
N LYS A 160 5.42 -8.37 15.98
CA LYS A 160 5.59 -9.82 16.16
C LYS A 160 6.37 -10.46 15.01
N GLY A 161 6.73 -9.68 13.98
CA GLY A 161 7.36 -10.18 12.78
C GLY A 161 6.39 -10.90 11.84
N GLU A 162 5.08 -10.67 12.01
CA GLU A 162 4.03 -11.25 11.18
C GLU A 162 3.53 -10.24 10.15
N ALA A 163 3.13 -10.72 8.97
CA ALA A 163 2.45 -9.91 7.97
C ALA A 163 1.53 -10.79 7.11
N ARG A 164 0.44 -10.21 6.59
CA ARG A 164 -0.44 -10.89 5.62
C ARG A 164 -0.80 -9.99 4.45
N GLY A 165 -1.09 -10.58 3.32
CA GLY A 165 -1.57 -9.85 2.16
C GLY A 165 -2.26 -10.74 1.15
N GLN A 166 -2.82 -10.12 0.13
CA GLN A 166 -3.44 -10.82 -0.97
C GLN A 166 -3.21 -10.05 -2.28
N LEU A 167 -3.21 -10.78 -3.39
CA LEU A 167 -3.23 -10.23 -4.74
C LEU A 167 -4.35 -10.91 -5.53
N TYR A 168 -5.27 -10.11 -6.04
CA TYR A 168 -6.21 -10.50 -7.10
C TYR A 168 -5.73 -9.95 -8.45
N TRP A 169 -5.74 -10.78 -9.48
CA TRP A 169 -5.30 -10.40 -10.82
C TRP A 169 -6.09 -11.12 -11.92
N ASP A 170 -6.60 -10.39 -12.91
CA ASP A 170 -7.26 -10.90 -14.10
C ASP A 170 -6.75 -10.15 -15.35
N ASP A 171 -7.48 -10.11 -16.47
CA ASP A 171 -7.07 -9.31 -17.62
C ASP A 171 -7.31 -7.79 -17.42
N GLY A 172 -8.17 -7.41 -16.48
CA GLY A 172 -8.49 -6.03 -16.13
C GLY A 172 -9.70 -5.44 -16.85
N ASP A 173 -10.22 -6.11 -17.89
CA ASP A 173 -11.23 -5.53 -18.80
C ASP A 173 -12.41 -6.47 -19.08
N SER A 174 -12.23 -7.79 -19.01
CA SER A 174 -13.30 -8.74 -19.31
C SER A 174 -14.43 -8.67 -18.29
N ILE A 175 -15.66 -8.87 -18.78
CA ILE A 175 -16.82 -9.02 -17.90
C ILE A 175 -16.82 -10.42 -17.27
N ARG A 176 -17.30 -10.50 -16.03
CA ARG A 176 -17.55 -11.76 -15.32
C ARG A 176 -16.31 -12.66 -15.16
N THR A 177 -15.14 -12.05 -14.91
CA THR A 177 -13.87 -12.79 -14.69
C THR A 177 -13.94 -13.68 -13.45
N ILE A 178 -14.62 -13.23 -12.40
CA ILE A 178 -14.83 -14.00 -11.17
C ILE A 178 -15.71 -15.24 -11.44
N GLU A 179 -16.86 -15.04 -12.10
CA GLU A 179 -17.81 -16.12 -12.38
C GLU A 179 -17.28 -17.14 -13.39
N SER A 180 -16.46 -16.69 -14.35
CA SER A 180 -15.79 -17.58 -15.32
C SER A 180 -14.52 -18.23 -14.77
N GLY A 181 -14.06 -17.82 -13.59
CA GLY A 181 -12.81 -18.30 -13.01
C GLY A 181 -11.56 -17.79 -13.73
N ASN A 182 -11.64 -16.84 -14.66
CA ASN A 182 -10.47 -16.33 -15.39
C ASN A 182 -9.72 -15.26 -14.57
N TYR A 183 -9.11 -15.68 -13.45
CA TYR A 183 -8.31 -14.83 -12.58
C TYR A 183 -7.22 -15.64 -11.84
N THR A 184 -6.35 -14.94 -11.14
CA THR A 184 -5.37 -15.45 -10.18
C THR A 184 -5.63 -14.77 -8.84
N LEU A 185 -5.66 -15.55 -7.76
CA LEU A 185 -5.80 -15.09 -6.39
C LEU A 185 -4.72 -15.75 -5.54
N VAL A 186 -3.83 -14.96 -4.95
CA VAL A 186 -2.70 -15.45 -4.14
C VAL A 186 -2.73 -14.77 -2.78
N THR A 187 -2.59 -15.55 -1.71
CA THR A 187 -2.36 -15.01 -0.37
C THR A 187 -0.88 -15.06 -0.01
N PHE A 188 -0.48 -14.12 0.83
CA PHE A 188 0.88 -13.99 1.36
C PHE A 188 0.81 -14.05 2.87
N ASP A 189 1.58 -14.94 3.48
CA ASP A 189 1.65 -15.10 4.93
C ASP A 189 3.11 -15.07 5.37
N VAL A 190 3.43 -14.16 6.30
CA VAL A 190 4.75 -14.01 6.89
C VAL A 190 4.68 -14.40 8.34
N LYS A 191 5.50 -15.38 8.72
CA LYS A 191 5.67 -15.82 10.11
C LYS A 191 7.05 -16.43 10.28
N ASN A 192 7.65 -16.24 11.46
CA ASN A 192 8.98 -16.81 11.78
C ASN A 192 10.05 -16.48 10.72
N ALA A 193 10.04 -15.25 10.20
CA ALA A 193 10.93 -14.79 9.13
C ALA A 193 10.81 -15.54 7.78
N THR A 194 9.72 -16.27 7.56
CA THR A 194 9.41 -16.95 6.30
C THR A 194 8.19 -16.29 5.66
N LEU A 195 8.30 -15.91 4.39
CA LEU A 195 7.16 -15.56 3.53
C LEU A 195 6.70 -16.81 2.79
N VAL A 196 5.42 -17.15 2.92
CA VAL A 196 4.75 -18.22 2.17
C VAL A 196 3.76 -17.59 1.20
N THR A 197 3.84 -18.00 -0.07
CA THR A 197 2.87 -17.64 -1.12
C THR A 197 1.92 -18.81 -1.33
N ASN A 198 0.61 -18.59 -1.19
CA ASN A 198 -0.38 -19.65 -1.34
C ASN A 198 -1.43 -19.28 -2.42
N PRO A 199 -1.28 -19.80 -3.66
CA PRO A 199 -2.28 -19.61 -4.71
C PRO A 199 -3.61 -20.25 -4.30
N GLN A 200 -4.64 -19.43 -4.10
CA GLN A 200 -6.01 -19.91 -3.86
C GLN A 200 -6.71 -20.25 -5.17
N HIS A 201 -6.36 -19.54 -6.25
CA HIS A 201 -6.88 -19.73 -7.59
C HIS A 201 -5.84 -19.25 -8.60
N ASN A 202 -5.65 -19.95 -9.72
CA ASN A 202 -4.58 -19.60 -10.67
C ASN A 202 -4.90 -20.05 -12.11
N GLU A 203 -6.03 -19.59 -12.64
CA GLU A 203 -6.50 -19.98 -13.99
C GLU A 203 -6.31 -18.84 -15.02
N TYR A 204 -5.85 -17.65 -14.60
CA TYR A 204 -5.53 -16.58 -15.52
C TYR A 204 -4.23 -16.86 -16.29
N ALA A 205 -4.36 -17.02 -17.61
CA ALA A 205 -3.24 -17.38 -18.48
C ALA A 205 -2.13 -16.31 -18.58
N GLY A 206 -2.42 -15.05 -18.26
CA GLY A 206 -1.41 -13.97 -18.27
C GLY A 206 -0.35 -14.13 -17.19
N GLY A 207 -0.61 -14.96 -16.17
CA GLY A 207 0.32 -15.30 -15.11
C GLY A 207 0.61 -14.14 -14.14
N VAL A 208 1.16 -14.50 -12.98
CA VAL A 208 1.60 -13.56 -11.94
C VAL A 208 3.00 -13.99 -11.53
N THR A 209 3.99 -13.14 -11.79
CA THR A 209 5.39 -13.41 -11.43
C THR A 209 5.93 -12.30 -10.52
N THR A 210 6.65 -12.70 -9.47
CA THR A 210 7.32 -11.79 -8.54
C THR A 210 8.80 -11.74 -8.88
N ASP A 211 9.36 -10.54 -9.00
CA ASP A 211 10.78 -10.32 -9.30
C ASP A 211 11.57 -9.93 -8.05
N THR A 212 10.99 -9.07 -7.22
CA THR A 212 11.67 -8.48 -6.06
C THR A 212 10.78 -8.56 -4.82
N ILE A 213 11.39 -8.90 -3.68
CA ILE A 213 10.75 -8.89 -2.36
C ILE A 213 11.53 -7.92 -1.47
N HIS A 214 10.86 -6.87 -1.02
CA HIS A 214 11.42 -5.93 -0.05
C HIS A 214 10.85 -6.23 1.33
N VAL A 215 11.72 -6.58 2.27
CA VAL A 215 11.34 -6.82 3.68
C VAL A 215 11.73 -5.60 4.51
N LEU A 216 10.74 -4.93 5.09
CA LEU A 216 10.95 -3.78 5.98
C LEU A 216 11.17 -4.22 7.43
N GLY A 217 11.74 -3.34 8.25
CA GLY A 217 11.87 -3.58 9.70
C GLY A 217 12.93 -4.62 10.09
N VAL A 218 13.82 -5.00 9.18
CA VAL A 218 14.90 -5.96 9.45
C VAL A 218 15.99 -5.28 10.27
N ASN A 219 15.94 -5.46 11.59
CA ASN A 219 16.84 -4.80 12.56
C ASN A 219 18.29 -5.32 12.53
N LYS A 220 18.53 -6.52 11.98
CA LYS A 220 19.85 -7.11 11.85
C LYS A 220 20.02 -7.63 10.43
N LYS A 221 21.17 -7.33 9.81
CA LYS A 221 21.49 -7.85 8.48
C LYS A 221 21.41 -9.39 8.51
N PRO A 222 20.61 -10.02 7.61
CA PRO A 222 20.50 -11.47 7.59
C PRO A 222 21.84 -12.09 7.19
N THR A 223 22.16 -13.23 7.80
CA THR A 223 23.34 -14.03 7.44
C THR A 223 23.09 -14.90 6.21
N THR A 224 21.85 -15.34 6.04
CA THR A 224 21.41 -16.23 4.96
C THR A 224 20.01 -15.83 4.51
N VAL A 225 19.76 -16.00 3.21
CA VAL A 225 18.43 -15.87 2.61
C VAL A 225 18.25 -17.10 1.71
N THR A 226 17.09 -17.74 1.82
CA THR A 226 16.76 -18.92 1.01
C THR A 226 15.43 -18.74 0.30
N ILE A 227 15.30 -19.36 -0.87
CA ILE A 227 14.08 -19.47 -1.66
C ILE A 227 13.87 -20.98 -1.89
N ASP A 228 12.73 -21.50 -1.44
CA ASP A 228 12.37 -22.92 -1.55
C ASP A 228 13.47 -23.88 -1.04
N GLY A 229 14.16 -23.47 0.02
CA GLY A 229 15.24 -24.23 0.65
C GLY A 229 16.62 -24.10 -0.01
N GLN A 230 16.73 -23.37 -1.12
CA GLN A 230 18.00 -23.08 -1.81
C GLN A 230 18.50 -21.69 -1.45
N MET A 231 19.82 -21.49 -1.39
CA MET A 231 20.37 -20.14 -1.16
C MET A 231 20.03 -19.21 -2.33
N ALA A 232 19.56 -18.00 -1.99
CA ALA A 232 19.25 -16.93 -2.95
C ALA A 232 20.50 -16.23 -3.48
#